data_AF-A0A1H8PPY7-F1
#
_entry.id   AF-A0A1H8PPY7-F1
#
_cell.length_a   1.000
_cell.length_b   1.000
_cell.length_c   1.000
_cell.angle_alpha   90.00
_cell.angle_beta   90.00
_cell.angle_gamma   90.00
#
_symmetry.space_group_name_H-M   'P 1'
#
loop_
_entity.id
_entity.type
_entity.pdbx_description
1 polymer ?
#
loop_
_entity_poly.entity_id
_entity_poly.type
_entity_poly.pdbx_seq_one_letter_code
_entity_poly.pdbx_strand_id
1 'polypeptide(L)'
;MNFLANIFRRKRKTRLETALEHMDGATERFRIAAEMSVQPHARLFWDLAAASVDLRAQVVSDPGCISSLRRIIFFYLPTMSDLCHRWARLSQADPLRPPDETAIADFRGYLELIQAASDACRMRHYDDLHLTMEAFDEQLQRLSV
;
A
#
# COMPACT_ATOMS: atom_id res chain seq x y z
N MET A 1 -6.45 -39.08 26.62
CA MET A 1 -5.61 -37.93 27.04
C MET A 1 -5.21 -37.13 25.80
N ASN A 2 -5.94 -36.07 25.48
CA ASN A 2 -5.76 -35.26 24.26
C ASN A 2 -5.05 -33.93 24.55
N PHE A 3 -3.91 -33.96 25.24
CA PHE A 3 -3.18 -32.74 25.59
C PHE A 3 -2.30 -32.22 24.42
N LEU A 4 -1.84 -33.13 23.55
CA LEU A 4 -0.90 -32.81 22.46
C LEU A 4 -1.56 -32.29 21.18
N ALA A 5 -2.87 -32.52 20.97
CA ALA A 5 -3.58 -32.04 19.78
C ALA A 5 -3.90 -30.53 19.80
N ASN A 6 -3.78 -29.88 20.96
CA ASN A 6 -4.07 -28.45 21.13
C ASN A 6 -2.85 -27.52 21.01
N ILE A 7 -1.62 -28.06 20.97
CA ILE A 7 -0.40 -27.25 20.94
C ILE A 7 -0.12 -26.68 19.53
N PHE A 8 -0.63 -27.33 18.48
CA PHE A 8 -0.45 -26.91 17.07
C PHE A 8 -1.68 -26.29 16.43
N ARG A 9 -2.69 -25.89 17.22
CA ARG A 9 -3.83 -25.14 16.67
C ARG A 9 -3.37 -23.71 16.43
N ARG A 10 -2.74 -23.45 15.27
CA ARG A 10 -2.41 -22.08 14.81
C ARG A 10 -3.64 -21.20 15.04
N LYS A 11 -3.52 -20.23 15.95
CA LYS A 11 -4.59 -19.27 16.23
C LYS A 11 -4.96 -18.62 14.89
N ARG A 12 -6.22 -18.74 14.47
CA ARG A 12 -6.67 -18.07 13.24
C ARG A 12 -6.47 -16.57 13.45
N LYS A 13 -5.74 -15.94 12.54
CA LYS A 13 -5.58 -14.48 12.53
C LYS A 13 -6.94 -13.83 12.38
N THR A 14 -7.16 -12.79 13.17
CA THR A 14 -8.33 -11.92 13.04
C THR A 14 -8.24 -11.11 11.75
N ARG A 15 -9.39 -10.59 11.29
CA ARG A 15 -9.42 -9.72 10.11
C ARG A 15 -8.53 -8.47 10.27
N LEU A 16 -8.47 -7.92 11.48
CA LEU A 16 -7.61 -6.80 11.83
C LEU A 16 -6.13 -7.20 11.75
N GLU A 17 -5.72 -8.30 12.40
CA GLU A 17 -4.34 -8.79 12.34
C GLU A 17 -3.88 -8.99 10.88
N THR A 18 -4.69 -9.64 10.05
CA THR A 18 -4.37 -9.82 8.63
C THR A 18 -4.27 -8.49 7.90
N ALA A 19 -5.21 -7.55 8.11
CA ALA A 19 -5.15 -6.22 7.49
C ALA A 19 -3.85 -5.48 7.83
N LEU A 20 -3.48 -5.47 9.12
CA LEU A 20 -2.26 -4.81 9.58
C LEU A 20 -1.00 -5.45 8.98
N GLU A 21 -0.94 -6.78 8.88
CA GLU A 21 0.19 -7.46 8.24
C GLU A 21 0.37 -7.09 6.76
N HIS A 22 -0.72 -6.93 6.01
CA HIS A 22 -0.65 -6.47 4.63
C HIS A 22 -0.10 -5.04 4.55
N MET A 23 -0.54 -4.15 5.45
CA MET A 23 -0.10 -2.76 5.50
C MET A 23 1.36 -2.64 5.93
N ASP A 24 1.78 -3.43 6.93
CA ASP A 24 3.16 -3.50 7.40
C ASP A 24 4.08 -4.03 6.30
N GLY A 25 3.67 -5.09 5.60
CA GLY A 25 4.42 -5.64 4.47
C GLY A 25 4.55 -4.67 3.29
N ALA A 26 3.50 -3.92 2.96
CA ALA A 26 3.54 -2.90 1.92
C ALA A 26 4.41 -1.71 2.33
N THR A 27 4.28 -1.23 3.57
CA THR A 27 5.09 -0.15 4.14
C THR A 27 6.58 -0.48 4.04
N GLU A 28 6.97 -1.68 4.47
CA GLU A 28 8.37 -2.09 4.43
C GLU A 28 8.91 -2.17 3.00
N ARG A 29 8.11 -2.69 2.07
CA ARG A 29 8.48 -2.72 0.64
C ARG A 29 8.68 -1.33 0.06
N PHE A 30 7.84 -0.36 0.42
CA PHE A 30 8.04 1.03 0.01
C PHE A 30 9.34 1.61 0.58
N ARG A 31 9.68 1.33 1.85
CA ARG A 31 10.96 1.77 2.44
C ARG A 31 12.15 1.20 1.69
N ILE A 32 12.14 -0.11 1.44
CA ILE A 32 13.20 -0.78 0.67
C ILE A 32 13.30 -0.16 -0.72
N ALA A 33 12.18 0.06 -1.42
CA ALA A 33 12.18 0.72 -2.72
C ALA A 33 12.79 2.14 -2.65
N ALA A 34 12.48 2.90 -1.60
CA ALA A 34 13.01 4.24 -1.37
C ALA A 34 14.53 4.24 -1.18
N GLU A 35 15.05 3.32 -0.36
CA GLU A 35 16.48 3.13 -0.12
C GLU A 35 17.24 2.73 -1.38
N MET A 36 16.58 2.01 -2.29
CA MET A 36 17.16 1.55 -3.54
C MET A 36 17.20 2.63 -4.63
N SER A 37 16.41 3.70 -4.49
CA SER A 37 16.15 4.65 -5.55
C SER A 37 16.94 5.95 -5.39
N VAL A 38 17.11 6.66 -6.51
CA VAL A 38 17.62 8.05 -6.52
C VAL A 38 16.46 9.05 -6.48
N GLN A 39 16.77 10.31 -6.18
CA GLN A 39 15.78 11.37 -6.25
C GLN A 39 15.29 11.58 -7.70
N PRO A 40 14.01 11.92 -7.91
CA PRO A 40 12.95 12.21 -6.92
C PRO A 40 12.17 10.97 -6.42
N HIS A 41 12.37 9.79 -7.02
CA HIS A 41 11.60 8.58 -6.71
C HIS A 41 11.76 8.12 -5.25
N ALA A 42 12.99 8.23 -4.72
CA ALA A 42 13.26 7.91 -3.32
C ALA A 42 12.35 8.68 -2.35
N ARG A 43 12.15 9.99 -2.59
CA ARG A 43 11.26 10.81 -1.77
C ARG A 43 9.81 10.31 -1.82
N LEU A 44 9.33 10.03 -3.03
CA LEU A 44 7.96 9.58 -3.25
C LEU A 44 7.67 8.22 -2.59
N PHE A 45 8.64 7.30 -2.64
CA PHE A 45 8.52 6.01 -1.96
C PHE A 45 8.55 6.13 -0.42
N TRP A 46 9.32 7.08 0.13
CA TRP A 46 9.22 7.41 1.55
C TRP A 46 7.86 7.99 1.92
N ASP A 47 7.29 8.85 1.08
CA ASP A 47 5.96 9.45 1.32
C ASP A 47 4.85 8.37 1.24
N LEU A 48 4.96 7.39 0.34
CA LEU A 48 4.07 6.21 0.28
C LEU A 48 4.16 5.34 1.55
N ALA A 49 5.39 5.12 2.05
CA ALA A 49 5.60 4.39 3.30
C ALA A 49 4.96 5.13 4.48
N ALA A 50 5.12 6.45 4.57
CA ALA A 50 4.52 7.27 5.61
C ALA A 50 2.99 7.24 5.53
N ALA A 51 2.41 7.43 4.35
CA ALA A 51 0.96 7.37 4.16
C ALA A 51 0.38 5.99 4.52
N SER A 52 1.12 4.90 4.26
CA SER A 52 0.72 3.55 4.65
C SER A 52 0.72 3.35 6.17
N VAL A 53 1.68 3.93 6.89
CA VAL A 53 1.71 3.95 8.36
C VAL A 53 0.53 4.75 8.92
N ASP A 54 0.21 5.89 8.33
CA ASP A 54 -0.92 6.72 8.77
C ASP A 54 -2.26 6.02 8.56
N LEU A 55 -2.45 5.37 7.41
CA LEU A 55 -3.64 4.56 7.14
C LEU A 55 -3.74 3.41 8.14
N ARG A 56 -2.61 2.76 8.46
CA ARG A 56 -2.55 1.67 9.44
C ARG A 56 -2.97 2.17 10.83
N ALA A 57 -2.46 3.32 11.27
CA ALA A 57 -2.83 3.91 12.55
C ALA A 57 -4.35 4.18 12.63
N GLN A 58 -4.95 4.63 11.53
CA GLN A 58 -6.39 4.85 11.45
C GLN A 58 -7.19 3.55 11.53
N VAL A 59 -6.79 2.50 10.80
CA VAL A 59 -7.41 1.17 10.87
C VAL A 59 -7.32 0.57 12.27
N VAL A 60 -6.21 0.79 12.99
CA VAL A 60 -6.08 0.38 14.40
C VAL A 60 -7.07 1.14 15.28
N SER A 61 -7.24 2.45 15.05
CA SER A 61 -8.15 3.30 15.85
C SER A 61 -9.63 3.04 15.57
N ASP A 62 -9.98 2.68 14.33
CA ASP A 62 -11.34 2.33 13.90
C ASP A 62 -11.31 1.10 12.98
N PRO A 63 -11.33 -0.13 13.54
CA PRO A 63 -11.34 -1.36 12.75
C PRO A 63 -12.58 -1.51 11.85
N GLY A 64 -13.64 -0.71 12.07
CA GLY A 64 -14.83 -0.71 11.23
C GLY A 64 -14.55 -0.31 9.78
N CYS A 65 -13.54 0.52 9.55
CA CYS A 65 -13.21 1.02 8.22
C CYS A 65 -12.60 -0.04 7.29
N ILE A 66 -12.15 -1.20 7.82
CA ILE A 66 -11.56 -2.29 7.01
C ILE A 66 -12.54 -2.80 5.94
N SER A 67 -13.85 -2.69 6.14
CA SER A 67 -14.83 -3.08 5.12
C SER A 67 -14.80 -2.15 3.92
N SER A 68 -14.82 -0.85 4.15
CA SER A 68 -14.73 0.16 3.09
C SER A 68 -13.35 0.15 2.43
N LEU A 69 -12.28 -0.04 3.21
CA LEU A 69 -10.90 -0.06 2.73
C LEU A 69 -10.42 -1.40 2.19
N ARG A 70 -11.28 -2.42 2.13
CA ARG A 70 -10.84 -3.80 1.87
C ARG A 70 -9.97 -3.91 0.62
N ARG A 71 -10.36 -3.26 -0.47
CA ARG A 71 -9.63 -3.34 -1.74
C ARG A 71 -8.25 -2.66 -1.64
N ILE A 72 -8.19 -1.53 -0.93
CA ILE A 72 -6.93 -0.81 -0.70
C ILE A 72 -5.96 -1.66 0.11
N ILE A 73 -6.43 -2.19 1.24
CA ILE A 73 -5.59 -2.95 2.18
C ILE A 73 -5.12 -4.27 1.56
N PHE A 74 -6.04 -5.05 0.98
CA PHE A 74 -5.74 -6.42 0.58
C PHE A 74 -5.30 -6.58 -0.87
N PHE A 75 -5.49 -5.56 -1.72
CA PHE A 75 -5.17 -5.64 -3.13
C PHE A 75 -4.25 -4.50 -3.59
N TYR A 76 -4.66 -3.24 -3.43
CA TYR A 76 -3.87 -2.13 -4.01
C TYR A 76 -2.55 -1.90 -3.30
N LEU A 77 -2.52 -1.81 -1.96
CA LEU A 77 -1.26 -1.60 -1.22
C LEU A 77 -0.20 -2.68 -1.55
N PRO A 78 -0.53 -3.99 -1.51
CA PRO A 78 0.39 -5.03 -1.96
C PRO A 78 0.88 -4.81 -3.40
N THR A 79 -0.02 -4.56 -4.35
CA THR A 79 0.31 -4.37 -5.77
C THR A 79 1.19 -3.15 -6.00
N MET A 80 0.81 -1.98 -5.46
CA MET A 80 1.58 -0.74 -5.53
C MET A 80 3.00 -0.93 -4.97
N SER A 81 3.12 -1.55 -3.80
CA SER A 81 4.42 -1.78 -3.16
C SER A 81 5.31 -2.73 -3.95
N ASP A 82 4.73 -3.75 -4.59
CA ASP A 82 5.45 -4.65 -5.49
C ASP A 82 5.93 -3.92 -6.74
N LEU A 83 5.09 -3.07 -7.33
CA LEU A 83 5.46 -2.25 -8.50
C LEU A 83 6.57 -1.25 -8.17
N CYS A 84 6.47 -0.53 -7.05
CA CYS A 84 7.51 0.41 -6.62
C CYS A 84 8.85 -0.31 -6.39
N HIS A 85 8.81 -1.48 -5.75
CA HIS A 85 10.02 -2.28 -5.51
C HIS A 85 10.61 -2.84 -6.81
N ARG A 86 9.79 -3.33 -7.75
CA ARG A 86 10.27 -3.76 -9.08
C ARG A 86 10.87 -2.60 -9.86
N TRP A 87 10.21 -1.44 -9.83
CA TRP A 87 10.72 -0.24 -10.48
C TRP A 87 12.07 0.17 -9.89
N ALA A 88 12.21 0.20 -8.56
CA ALA A 88 13.47 0.55 -7.90
C ALA A 88 14.62 -0.39 -8.29
N ARG A 89 14.34 -1.69 -8.43
CA ARG A 89 15.30 -2.68 -8.94
C ARG A 89 15.71 -2.40 -10.39
N LEU A 90 14.77 -2.02 -11.24
CA LEU A 90 15.05 -1.69 -12.64
C LEU A 90 15.85 -0.38 -12.75
N SER A 91 15.50 0.63 -11.96
CA SER A 91 16.23 1.92 -11.98
C SER A 91 17.67 1.77 -11.50
N GLN A 92 17.96 0.84 -10.58
CA GLN A 92 19.33 0.53 -10.17
C GLN A 92 20.20 -0.05 -11.29
N ALA A 93 19.60 -0.70 -12.29
CA ALA A 93 20.34 -1.24 -13.42
C ALA A 93 20.88 -0.13 -14.34
N ASP A 94 20.27 1.06 -14.32
CA ASP A 94 20.71 2.23 -15.09
C ASP A 94 20.53 3.53 -14.29
N PRO A 95 21.42 3.81 -13.31
CA PRO A 95 21.26 4.92 -12.38
C PRO A 95 21.56 6.29 -13.01
N LEU A 96 22.13 6.33 -14.22
CA LEU A 96 22.42 7.57 -14.94
C LEU A 96 21.23 8.00 -15.82
N ARG A 97 20.23 7.13 -15.99
CA ARG A 97 19.02 7.47 -16.72
C ARG A 97 18.29 8.61 -15.99
N PRO A 98 17.85 9.65 -16.71
CA PRO A 98 17.05 10.69 -16.10
C PRO A 98 15.75 10.11 -15.49
N PRO A 99 15.20 10.77 -14.46
CA PRO A 99 13.94 10.35 -13.87
C PRO A 99 12.84 10.21 -14.93
N ASP A 100 12.07 9.13 -14.82
CA ASP A 100 10.90 8.91 -15.68
C ASP A 100 9.70 9.68 -15.13
N GLU A 101 9.38 10.81 -15.75
CA GLU A 101 8.26 11.67 -15.35
C GLU A 101 6.91 10.95 -15.36
N THR A 102 6.73 9.95 -16.22
CA THR A 102 5.50 9.15 -16.25
C THR A 102 5.40 8.29 -14.99
N ALA A 103 6.49 7.62 -14.63
CA ALA A 103 6.55 6.81 -13.41
C ALA A 103 6.35 7.67 -12.16
N ILE A 104 6.91 8.89 -12.13
CA ILE A 104 6.70 9.84 -11.03
C ILE A 104 5.22 10.21 -10.91
N ALA A 105 4.55 10.50 -12.02
CA ALA A 105 3.13 10.84 -12.03
C ALA A 105 2.27 9.65 -11.54
N ASP A 106 2.57 8.44 -11.99
CA ASP A 106 1.86 7.23 -11.58
C ASP A 106 2.01 6.98 -10.08
N PHE A 107 3.23 6.98 -9.56
CA PHE A 107 3.49 6.79 -8.13
C PHE A 107 2.93 7.94 -7.27
N ARG A 108 2.78 9.14 -7.82
CA ARG A 108 2.07 10.24 -7.14
C ARG A 108 0.58 9.95 -7.05
N GLY A 109 -0.04 9.43 -8.11
CA GLY A 109 -1.43 8.96 -8.06
C GLY A 109 -1.62 7.87 -7.01
N TYR A 110 -0.61 7.01 -6.79
CA TYR A 110 -0.66 5.98 -5.74
C TYR A 110 -0.71 6.60 -4.35
N LEU A 111 0.08 7.65 -4.12
CA LEU A 111 0.12 8.39 -2.86
C LEU A 111 -1.21 9.10 -2.60
N GLU A 112 -1.76 9.77 -3.62
CA GLU A 112 -3.05 10.45 -3.55
C GLU A 112 -4.17 9.47 -3.18
N LEU A 113 -4.15 8.23 -3.70
CA LEU A 113 -5.14 7.22 -3.33
C LEU A 113 -5.05 6.83 -1.84
N ILE A 114 -3.85 6.59 -1.31
CA ILE A 114 -3.66 6.22 0.11
C ILE A 114 -4.10 7.37 1.03
N GLN A 115 -3.84 8.61 0.62
CA GLN A 115 -4.25 9.81 1.35
C GLN A 115 -5.77 10.00 1.30
N ALA A 116 -6.40 9.86 0.13
CA ALA A 116 -7.86 9.91 -0.02
C ALA A 116 -8.55 8.83 0.82
N ALA A 117 -7.98 7.62 0.86
CA ALA A 117 -8.45 6.53 1.72
C ALA A 117 -8.37 6.87 3.21
N SER A 118 -7.27 7.49 3.62
CA SER A 118 -7.10 7.96 4.99
C SER A 118 -8.13 9.03 5.34
N ASP A 119 -8.33 10.00 4.45
CA ASP A 119 -9.27 11.09 4.70
C ASP A 119 -10.72 10.60 4.69
N ALA A 120 -11.07 9.65 3.82
CA ALA A 120 -12.36 8.97 3.84
C ALA A 120 -12.63 8.26 5.18
N CYS A 121 -11.60 7.63 5.78
CA CYS A 121 -11.70 7.06 7.12
C CYS A 121 -11.94 8.12 8.20
N ARG A 122 -11.24 9.26 8.13
CA ARG A 122 -11.38 10.35 9.10
C ARG A 122 -12.76 11.03 9.02
N MET A 123 -13.22 11.30 7.79
CA MET A 123 -14.48 12.00 7.52
C MET A 123 -15.70 11.08 7.53
N ARG A 124 -15.50 9.75 7.50
CA ARG A 124 -16.55 8.74 7.31
C ARG A 124 -17.32 8.90 5.99
N HIS A 125 -16.67 9.49 4.99
CA HIS A 125 -17.22 9.73 3.65
C HIS A 125 -16.69 8.66 2.70
N TYR A 126 -17.38 7.53 2.63
CA TYR A 126 -16.93 6.37 1.86
C TYR A 126 -17.37 6.37 0.39
N ASP A 127 -18.27 7.28 0.00
CA ASP A 127 -18.75 7.38 -1.38
C ASP A 127 -17.66 7.99 -2.30
N ASP A 128 -16.98 9.04 -1.84
CA ASP A 128 -15.85 9.67 -2.55
C ASP A 128 -14.67 8.71 -2.73
N LEU A 129 -14.49 7.79 -1.78
CA LEU A 129 -13.48 6.75 -1.86
C LEU A 129 -13.75 5.79 -3.03
N HIS A 130 -15.02 5.47 -3.30
CA HIS A 130 -15.37 4.55 -4.37
C HIS A 130 -14.97 5.10 -5.74
N LEU A 131 -15.30 6.36 -6.01
CA LEU A 131 -14.93 7.06 -7.25
C LEU A 131 -13.41 7.12 -7.43
N THR A 132 -12.69 7.40 -6.34
CA THR A 132 -11.22 7.45 -6.38
C THR A 132 -10.62 6.07 -6.69
N MET A 133 -11.22 5.00 -6.17
CA MET A 133 -10.79 3.63 -6.44
C MET A 133 -11.05 3.18 -7.89
N GLU A 134 -12.15 3.61 -8.52
CA GLU A 134 -12.45 3.30 -9.93
C GLU A 134 -11.43 3.94 -10.87
N ALA A 135 -11.12 5.22 -10.69
CA ALA A 135 -10.10 5.91 -11.48
C ALA A 135 -8.72 5.23 -11.37
N PHE A 136 -8.43 4.68 -10.18
CA PHE A 136 -7.17 4.00 -9.93
C PHE A 136 -7.08 2.60 -10.53
N ASP A 137 -8.19 1.87 -10.58
CA ASP A 137 -8.25 0.59 -11.31
C ASP A 137 -7.83 0.76 -12.76
N GLU A 138 -8.31 1.83 -13.42
CA GLU A 138 -7.92 2.13 -14.79
C GLU A 138 -6.42 2.40 -14.91
N GLN A 139 -5.83 3.10 -13.95
CA GLN A 139 -4.39 3.37 -13.92
C GLN A 139 -3.57 2.08 -13.73
N LEU A 140 -3.94 1.22 -12.78
CA LEU A 140 -3.25 -0.06 -12.58
C LEU A 140 -3.38 -0.99 -13.79
N GLN A 141 -4.52 -1.00 -14.46
CA GLN A 141 -4.70 -1.81 -15.68
C GLN A 141 -3.73 -1.38 -16.78
N ARG A 142 -3.50 -0.06 -16.95
CA ARG A 142 -2.53 0.47 -17.93
C ARG A 142 -1.09 0.01 -17.66
N LEU A 143 -0.73 -0.20 -16.39
CA LEU A 143 0.61 -0.62 -15.96
C LEU A 143 0.80 -2.14 -15.91
N SER A 144 -0.27 -2.91 -16.12
CA SER A 144 -0.26 -4.38 -16.09
C SER A 144 -0.12 -5.04 -17.46
N VAL A 145 0.04 -4.24 -18.52
CA VAL A 145 0.33 -4.65 -19.91
C VAL A 145 1.85 -4.68 -20.12
#